data_AF-A0A3C0WFZ0-F1
#
_entry.id   AF-A0A3C0WFZ0-F1
#
_cell.length_a   1.000
_cell.length_b   1.000
_cell.length_c   1.000
_cell.angle_alpha   90.00
_cell.angle_beta   90.00
_cell.angle_gamma   90.00
#
_symmetry.space_group_name_H-M   'P 1'
#
loop_
_entity.id
_entity.type
_entity.pdbx_description
1 polymer ?
#
loop_
_entity_poly.entity_id
_entity_poly.type
_entity_poly.pdbx_seq_one_letter_code
_entity_poly.pdbx_strand_id
1 'polypeptide(L)'
;ESLNDLGRFGDTAGSSLCARTTSDDGRLMRALLETMPEGTAGVDFDPGRLMMNGKSPSETIDSLGPFVRHMRIKDAMRDIAKGQGLETAFGEGAVDFDQIFGVLEKEHYNGYFTVDREEVEMPVPEIKRTIEALKRI
;
A
#
# COMPACT_ATOMS: atom_id res chain seq x y z
N GLU A 1 8.35 7.69 -21.62
CA GLU A 1 8.89 6.65 -22.53
C GLU A 1 9.42 5.46 -21.74
N SER A 2 10.45 5.61 -20.90
CA SER A 2 11.06 4.49 -20.15
C SER A 2 10.10 3.67 -19.26
N LEU A 3 9.13 4.31 -18.61
CA LEU A 3 8.13 3.59 -17.79
C LEU A 3 7.21 2.70 -18.63
N ASN A 4 6.89 3.12 -19.86
CA ASN A 4 6.05 2.32 -20.76
C ASN A 4 6.82 1.09 -21.24
N ASP A 5 8.11 1.22 -21.51
CA ASP A 5 8.96 0.10 -21.90
C ASP A 5 9.10 -0.92 -20.77
N LEU A 6 9.31 -0.45 -19.53
CA LEU A 6 9.35 -1.32 -18.35
C LEU A 6 8.00 -2.02 -18.11
N GLY A 7 6.89 -1.30 -18.23
CA GLY A 7 5.55 -1.87 -18.07
C GLY A 7 5.26 -2.97 -19.10
N ARG A 8 5.60 -2.74 -20.38
CA ARG A 8 5.44 -3.75 -21.45
C ARG A 8 6.35 -4.96 -21.28
N PHE A 9 7.59 -4.73 -20.86
CA PHE A 9 8.51 -5.82 -20.56
C PHE A 9 7.98 -6.68 -19.41
N GLY A 10 7.49 -6.04 -18.34
CA GLY A 10 6.87 -6.71 -17.22
C GLY A 10 5.71 -7.60 -17.66
N ASP A 11 4.78 -7.05 -18.43
CA ASP A 11 3.61 -7.75 -18.96
C ASP A 11 4.00 -8.98 -19.80
N THR A 12 5.00 -8.82 -20.68
CA THR A 12 5.55 -9.92 -21.49
C THR A 12 6.17 -11.03 -20.62
N ALA A 13 6.75 -10.67 -19.49
CA ALA A 13 7.36 -11.60 -18.53
C ALA A 13 6.35 -12.18 -17.51
N GLY A 14 5.07 -11.80 -17.57
CA GLY A 14 4.05 -12.22 -16.58
C GLY A 14 4.19 -11.52 -15.22
N SER A 15 4.67 -10.28 -15.22
CA SER A 15 4.88 -9.45 -14.02
C SER A 15 4.29 -8.05 -14.22
N SER A 16 4.05 -7.32 -13.13
CA SER A 16 3.51 -5.96 -13.21
C SER A 16 4.46 -4.96 -12.58
N LEU A 17 4.70 -3.83 -13.26
CA LEU A 17 5.42 -2.70 -12.69
C LEU A 17 4.52 -1.99 -11.68
N CYS A 18 4.88 -2.05 -10.40
CA CYS A 18 4.09 -1.42 -9.33
C CYS A 18 4.89 -0.33 -8.62
N ALA A 19 4.39 0.90 -8.62
CA ALA A 19 4.95 1.97 -7.81
C ALA A 19 4.49 1.81 -6.37
N ARG A 20 5.42 1.75 -5.41
CA ARG A 20 5.08 1.71 -3.99
C ARG A 20 4.72 3.10 -3.49
N THR A 21 3.60 3.24 -2.79
CA THR A 21 3.23 4.52 -2.18
C THR A 21 4.18 4.84 -1.03
N THR A 22 4.74 6.05 -1.03
CA THR A 22 5.62 6.50 0.06
C THR A 22 5.18 7.84 0.61
N SER A 23 5.60 8.92 -0.05
CA SER A 23 5.28 10.31 0.28
C SER A 23 4.56 11.03 -0.86
N ASP A 24 4.16 10.27 -1.87
CA ASP A 24 3.59 10.74 -3.11
C ASP A 24 2.15 11.25 -2.93
N ASP A 25 1.74 12.20 -3.77
CA ASP A 25 0.33 12.60 -3.87
C ASP A 25 -0.42 11.54 -4.70
N GLY A 26 -1.42 10.90 -4.09
CA GLY A 26 -2.23 9.87 -4.75
C GLY A 26 -2.89 10.34 -6.05
N ARG A 27 -3.20 11.63 -6.19
CA ARG A 27 -3.77 12.19 -7.42
C ARG A 27 -2.73 12.32 -8.53
N LEU A 28 -1.52 12.72 -8.18
CA LEU A 28 -0.42 12.81 -9.16
C LEU A 28 -0.02 11.42 -9.66
N MET A 29 0.07 10.45 -8.74
CA MET A 29 0.35 9.05 -9.09
C MET A 29 -0.75 8.49 -10.01
N ARG A 30 -2.02 8.77 -9.71
CA ARG A 30 -3.14 8.40 -10.59
C ARG A 30 -2.97 8.98 -11.99
N ALA A 31 -2.73 10.30 -12.09
CA ALA A 31 -2.58 10.95 -13.38
C ALA A 31 -1.43 10.34 -14.20
N LEU A 32 -0.32 9.95 -13.54
CA LEU A 32 0.78 9.24 -14.20
C LEU A 32 0.34 7.86 -14.72
N LEU A 33 -0.33 7.06 -13.89
CA LEU A 33 -0.81 5.71 -14.25
C LEU A 33 -1.82 5.76 -15.40
N GLU A 34 -2.68 6.77 -15.45
CA GLU A 34 -3.64 7.00 -16.55
C GLU A 34 -2.95 7.34 -17.89
N THR A 35 -1.67 7.74 -17.88
CA THR A 35 -0.88 7.93 -19.12
C THR A 35 -0.26 6.62 -19.65
N MET A 36 -0.27 5.56 -18.84
CA MET A 36 0.33 4.28 -19.19
C MET A 36 -0.69 3.34 -19.86
N PRO A 37 -0.25 2.42 -20.73
CA PRO A 37 -1.14 1.40 -21.27
C PRO A 37 -1.79 0.58 -20.15
N GLU A 38 -3.08 0.27 -20.30
CA GLU A 38 -3.85 -0.47 -19.31
C GLU A 38 -3.17 -1.80 -18.95
N GLY A 39 -3.15 -2.13 -17.65
CA GLY A 39 -2.55 -3.36 -17.14
C GLY A 39 -1.02 -3.37 -17.02
N THR A 40 -0.31 -2.43 -17.64
CA THR A 40 1.16 -2.42 -17.65
C THR A 40 1.80 -1.82 -16.39
N ALA A 41 1.00 -1.12 -15.58
CA ALA A 41 1.44 -0.55 -14.31
C ALA A 41 0.34 -0.57 -13.24
N GLY A 42 0.75 -0.46 -11.99
CA GLY A 42 -0.14 -0.39 -10.84
C GLY A 42 0.55 0.12 -9.58
N VAL A 43 -0.10 -0.12 -8.45
CA VAL A 43 0.31 0.38 -7.14
C VAL A 43 0.59 -0.78 -6.18
N ASP A 44 1.76 -0.73 -5.52
CA ASP A 44 2.06 -1.47 -4.28
C ASP A 44 1.67 -0.55 -3.12
N PHE A 45 0.45 -0.70 -2.62
CA PHE A 45 -0.13 0.21 -1.65
C PHE A 45 0.44 -0.06 -0.25
N ASP A 46 1.11 0.92 0.32
CA ASP A 46 1.71 0.89 1.67
C ASP A 46 1.11 2.00 2.54
N PRO A 47 0.07 1.69 3.33
CA PRO A 47 -0.61 2.69 4.16
C PRO A 47 0.27 3.19 5.31
N GLY A 48 1.07 2.31 5.91
CA GLY A 48 1.98 2.67 7.00
C GLY A 48 3.03 3.67 6.53
N ARG A 49 3.60 3.48 5.33
CA ARG A 49 4.55 4.42 4.76
C ARG A 49 3.93 5.78 4.47
N LEU A 50 2.70 5.81 3.95
CA LEU A 50 1.95 7.06 3.76
C LEU A 50 1.75 7.79 5.09
N MET A 51 1.26 7.10 6.11
CA MET A 51 1.03 7.65 7.45
C MET A 51 2.32 8.21 8.07
N MET A 52 3.42 7.47 7.99
CA MET A 52 4.72 7.92 8.51
C MET A 52 5.25 9.16 7.80
N ASN A 53 4.94 9.31 6.50
CA ASN A 53 5.28 10.50 5.71
C ASN A 53 4.24 11.63 5.81
N GLY A 54 3.27 11.51 6.72
CA GLY A 54 2.24 12.53 6.94
C GLY A 54 1.23 12.65 5.79
N LYS A 55 1.06 11.61 5.00
CA LYS A 55 0.01 11.48 3.97
C LYS A 55 -1.16 10.67 4.53
N SER A 56 -2.37 10.98 4.06
CA SER A 56 -3.58 10.25 4.44
C SER A 56 -3.68 8.95 3.62
N PRO A 57 -3.61 7.75 4.24
CA PRO A 57 -3.83 6.50 3.52
C PRO A 57 -5.24 6.43 2.94
N SER A 58 -6.24 6.88 3.69
CA SER A 58 -7.65 6.96 3.31
C SER A 58 -7.89 7.77 2.03
N GLU A 59 -7.38 9.00 1.97
CA GLU A 59 -7.52 9.83 0.77
C GLU A 59 -6.75 9.24 -0.42
N THR A 60 -5.62 8.58 -0.14
CA THR A 60 -4.79 7.99 -1.19
C THR A 60 -5.45 6.74 -1.78
N ILE A 61 -6.07 5.88 -0.96
CA ILE A 61 -6.77 4.69 -1.46
C ILE A 61 -8.03 5.07 -2.25
N ASP A 62 -8.76 6.11 -1.84
CA ASP A 62 -9.90 6.61 -2.59
C ASP A 62 -9.50 7.07 -4.01
N SER A 63 -8.28 7.59 -4.18
CA SER A 63 -7.73 7.98 -5.48
C SER A 63 -7.20 6.80 -6.28
N LEU A 64 -6.45 5.89 -5.64
CA LEU A 64 -5.65 4.87 -6.29
C LEU A 64 -6.26 3.47 -6.30
N GLY A 65 -7.40 3.25 -5.64
CA GLY A 65 -8.07 1.94 -5.51
C GLY A 65 -8.10 1.11 -6.81
N PRO A 66 -8.53 1.67 -7.96
CA PRO A 66 -8.58 0.94 -9.24
C PRO A 66 -7.22 0.44 -9.76
N PHE A 67 -6.12 1.01 -9.26
CA PHE A 67 -4.76 0.71 -9.70
C PHE A 67 -3.99 -0.19 -8.72
N VAL A 68 -4.57 -0.53 -7.57
CA VAL A 68 -3.89 -1.35 -6.57
C VAL A 68 -3.72 -2.78 -7.07
N ARG A 69 -2.47 -3.24 -7.14
CA ARG A 69 -2.09 -4.61 -7.56
C ARG A 69 -1.49 -5.42 -6.42
N HIS A 70 -1.01 -4.73 -5.40
CA HIS A 70 -0.44 -5.33 -4.21
C HIS A 70 -0.75 -4.46 -2.99
N MET A 71 -1.00 -5.06 -1.84
CA MET A 71 -1.33 -4.38 -0.59
C MET A 71 -0.36 -4.79 0.52
N ARG A 72 0.23 -3.82 1.20
CA ARG A 72 1.04 -4.02 2.40
C ARG A 72 0.16 -3.90 3.64
N ILE A 73 0.27 -4.89 4.52
CA ILE A 73 -0.24 -4.78 5.89
C ILE A 73 0.91 -4.22 6.74
N LYS A 74 1.01 -2.89 6.75
CA LYS A 74 1.93 -2.11 7.57
C LYS A 74 1.13 -1.04 8.29
N ASP A 75 1.12 -1.10 9.62
CA ASP A 75 0.44 -0.12 10.45
C ASP A 75 1.45 0.90 10.97
N ALA A 76 0.97 2.11 11.21
CA ALA A 76 1.81 3.19 11.69
C ALA A 76 0.95 4.27 12.33
N MET A 77 1.59 5.10 13.14
CA MET A 77 1.01 6.33 13.67
C MET A 77 1.99 7.48 13.50
N ARG A 78 1.48 8.70 13.64
CA ARG A 78 2.32 9.90 13.65
C ARG A 78 2.34 10.48 15.06
N ASP A 79 3.52 10.53 15.66
CA ASP A 79 3.74 11.25 16.91
C ASP A 79 3.76 12.75 16.59
N ILE A 80 2.64 13.43 16.86
CA ILE A 80 2.47 14.86 16.59
C ILE A 80 3.45 15.70 17.44
N ALA A 81 3.79 15.24 18.65
CA ALA A 81 4.69 15.96 19.55
C ALA A 81 6.14 15.93 19.05
N LYS A 82 6.55 14.84 18.41
CA LYS A 82 7.90 14.67 17.85
C LYS A 82 8.00 14.96 16.35
N GLY A 83 6.87 15.09 15.66
CA GLY A 83 6.81 15.25 14.21
C GLY A 83 7.30 14.03 13.42
N GLN A 84 7.39 12.86 14.08
CA GLN A 84 7.94 11.62 13.51
C GLN A 84 6.83 10.61 13.25
N GLY A 85 6.94 9.90 12.12
CA GLY A 85 6.16 8.68 11.88
C GLY A 85 6.80 7.50 12.60
N LEU A 86 5.98 6.62 13.16
CA LEU A 86 6.42 5.40 13.81
C LEU A 86 5.65 4.20 13.26
N GLU A 87 6.37 3.18 12.81
CA GLU A 87 5.80 1.88 12.47
C GLU A 87 5.32 1.18 13.74
N THR A 88 4.13 0.57 13.71
CA THR A 88 3.52 -0.07 14.87
C THR A 88 3.12 -1.51 14.57
N ALA A 89 2.77 -2.26 15.62
CA ALA A 89 2.08 -3.52 15.41
C ALA A 89 0.71 -3.30 14.73
N PHE A 90 0.27 -4.30 13.99
CA PHE A 90 -1.01 -4.25 13.28
C PHE A 90 -2.17 -4.10 14.28
N GLY A 91 -2.99 -3.07 14.10
CA GLY A 91 -4.12 -2.73 14.96
C GLY A 91 -3.76 -1.82 16.14
N GLU A 92 -2.48 -1.46 16.29
CA GLU A 92 -2.02 -0.51 17.31
C GLU A 92 -1.73 0.88 16.73
N GLY A 93 -1.69 1.01 15.41
CA GLY A 93 -1.47 2.29 14.74
C GLY A 93 -2.76 3.04 14.45
N ALA A 94 -2.65 3.97 13.51
CA ALA A 94 -3.73 4.89 13.14
C ALA A 94 -4.22 4.68 11.70
N VAL A 95 -3.76 3.62 11.02
CA VAL A 95 -4.24 3.29 9.68
C VAL A 95 -5.67 2.75 9.76
N ASP A 96 -6.59 3.37 9.03
CA ASP A 96 -7.96 2.88 8.88
C ASP A 96 -8.02 1.74 7.85
N PHE A 97 -7.71 0.53 8.32
CA PHE A 97 -7.73 -0.67 7.47
C PHE A 97 -9.14 -1.04 7.02
N ASP A 98 -10.18 -0.76 7.82
CA ASP A 98 -11.56 -1.08 7.46
C ASP A 98 -11.99 -0.28 6.22
N GLN A 99 -11.69 1.02 6.18
CA GLN A 99 -11.93 1.84 5.00
C GLN A 99 -11.14 1.31 3.79
N ILE A 100 -9.84 1.04 3.96
CA ILE A 100 -8.98 0.57 2.87
C ILE A 100 -9.51 -0.74 2.29
N PHE A 101 -9.87 -1.71 3.14
CA PHE A 101 -10.42 -2.98 2.71
C PHE A 101 -11.78 -2.80 2.01
N GLY A 102 -12.63 -1.90 2.49
CA GLY A 102 -13.89 -1.57 1.82
C GLY A 102 -13.70 -1.01 0.40
N VAL A 103 -12.69 -0.14 0.20
CA VAL A 103 -12.35 0.36 -1.15
C VAL A 103 -11.80 -0.78 -2.03
N LEU A 104 -10.89 -1.61 -1.51
CA LEU A 104 -10.33 -2.74 -2.25
C LEU A 104 -11.41 -3.76 -2.66
N GLU A 105 -12.37 -4.05 -1.78
CA GLU A 105 -13.50 -4.92 -2.09
C GLU A 105 -14.36 -4.34 -3.22
N LYS A 106 -14.70 -3.05 -3.11
CA LYS A 106 -15.48 -2.33 -4.14
C LYS A 106 -14.80 -2.35 -5.51
N GLU A 107 -13.47 -2.22 -5.55
CA GLU A 107 -12.67 -2.25 -6.79
C GLU A 107 -12.30 -3.68 -7.23
N HIS A 108 -12.89 -4.71 -6.61
CA HIS A 108 -12.68 -6.12 -6.94
C HIS A 108 -11.21 -6.56 -6.86
N TYR A 109 -10.48 -6.03 -5.88
CA TYR A 109 -9.09 -6.38 -5.63
C TYR A 109 -8.95 -7.89 -5.38
N ASN A 110 -8.01 -8.52 -6.11
CA ASN A 110 -7.73 -9.95 -6.05
C ASN A 110 -6.23 -10.26 -5.89
N GLY A 111 -5.43 -9.25 -5.53
CA GLY A 111 -4.00 -9.39 -5.31
C GLY A 111 -3.65 -9.89 -3.92
N TYR A 112 -2.35 -9.96 -3.63
CA TYR A 112 -1.84 -10.43 -2.34
C TYR A 112 -1.84 -9.32 -1.29
N PHE A 113 -2.16 -9.71 -0.05
CA PHE A 113 -1.84 -8.93 1.13
C PHE A 113 -0.53 -9.45 1.72
N THR A 114 0.46 -8.57 1.89
CA THR A 114 1.77 -8.92 2.47
C THR A 114 1.95 -8.20 3.78
N VAL A 115 2.09 -8.95 4.88
CA VAL A 115 2.51 -8.40 6.17
C VAL A 115 3.94 -7.91 6.04
N ASP A 116 4.16 -6.61 6.27
CA ASP A 116 5.44 -5.96 6.09
C ASP A 116 5.85 -5.27 7.39
N ARG A 117 6.95 -5.73 7.98
CA ARG A 117 7.51 -5.22 9.24
C ARG A 117 9.00 -4.99 9.08
N GLU A 118 9.44 -3.74 9.14
CA GLU A 118 10.83 -3.34 8.89
C GLU A 118 11.54 -2.97 10.19
N GLU A 119 10.84 -2.31 11.12
CA GLU A 119 11.40 -1.82 12.39
C GLU A 119 10.96 -2.67 13.59
N VAL A 120 11.39 -3.93 13.63
CA VAL A 120 10.99 -4.88 14.69
C VAL A 120 12.14 -5.77 15.16
N GLU A 121 12.28 -5.93 16.48
CA GLU A 121 13.31 -6.82 17.07
C GLU A 121 13.02 -8.30 16.84
N MET A 122 11.74 -8.69 16.92
CA MET A 122 11.27 -10.07 16.74
C MET A 122 10.20 -10.17 15.64
N PRO A 123 10.60 -10.21 14.35
CA PRO A 123 9.65 -10.18 13.23
C PRO A 123 8.72 -11.41 13.18
N VAL A 124 9.24 -12.61 13.45
CA VAL A 124 8.48 -13.87 13.26
C VAL A 124 7.23 -13.95 14.17
N PRO A 125 7.33 -13.73 15.50
CA PRO A 125 6.15 -13.74 16.36
C PRO A 125 5.12 -12.67 15.99
N GLU A 126 5.55 -11.47 15.61
CA GLU A 126 4.64 -10.38 15.26
C GLU A 126 3.93 -10.63 13.93
N ILE A 127 4.65 -11.05 12.90
CA ILE A 127 4.05 -11.45 11.61
C ILE A 127 3.01 -12.56 11.83
N LYS A 128 3.32 -13.55 12.68
CA LYS A 128 2.37 -14.62 13.01
C LYS A 128 1.09 -14.07 13.65
N ARG A 129 1.20 -13.16 14.62
CA ARG A 129 0.03 -12.52 15.27
C ARG A 129 -0.79 -11.72 14.26
N THR A 130 -0.15 -10.96 13.38
CA THR A 130 -0.84 -10.21 12.33
C THR A 130 -1.61 -11.13 11.39
N ILE A 131 -1.00 -12.23 10.92
CA ILE A 131 -1.67 -13.21 10.07
C ILE A 131 -2.87 -13.84 10.80
N GLU A 132 -2.73 -14.17 12.08
CA GLU A 132 -3.83 -14.72 12.89
C GLU A 132 -4.98 -13.71 13.09
N ALA A 133 -4.68 -12.42 13.20
CA ALA A 133 -5.68 -11.36 13.27
C ALA A 133 -6.41 -11.17 11.94
N LEU A 134 -5.67 -11.08 10.82
CA LEU A 134 -6.23 -10.92 9.47
C LEU A 134 -7.18 -12.05 9.08
N LYS A 135 -6.95 -13.28 9.54
CA LYS A 135 -7.84 -14.43 9.27
C LYS A 135 -9.22 -14.34 9.94
N ARG A 136 -9.44 -13.36 10.83
CA ARG A 136 -10.70 -13.16 11.55
C ARG A 136 -11.55 -12.04 10.97
N ILE A 137 -11.01 -11.31 10.01
CA ILE A 137 -11.66 -10.26 9.22
C ILE A 137 -12.19 -10.93 7.95
#